data_AF-A0A6N8IR24-F1
#
_entry.id   AF-A0A6N8IR24-F1
#
_cell.length_a   1.000
_cell.length_b   1.000
_cell.length_c   1.000
_cell.angle_alpha   90.00
_cell.angle_beta   90.00
_cell.angle_gamma   90.00
#
_symmetry.space_group_name_H-M   'P 1'
#
loop_
_entity.id
_entity.type
_entity.pdbx_description
1 polymer ?
#
loop_
_entity_poly.entity_id
_entity_poly.type
_entity_poly.pdbx_seq_one_letter_code
_entity_poly.pdbx_strand_id
1 'polypeptide(L)'
;MVAAQSCRAARRRPSRWPMLVLPLALLVADCGGGGGGDGTVATTAGGDAGAAAGGPPVSSPATPTTTTTPSSPSSPTTPTTPATPPAGSGATPPAGPAVQQATWTVVFSDATGQAGPRSLNRNGQLAFTGLTALGPRARYFDGTTVHELDGGAASAVSVNEAGQVVGHFEAGDFTRAFRWQAGTQQPPLVLDTSPDVSSDAVSINTAGVAAGTESSRRNLPGSAIRWAGGGLAQALAPLEPSPPGSSQGRFINTAGAVAGVALGIAGNHAAFWGPGSAVVLDVGTLGGTESQPAALNDAGQVAGQATTADGRERAFLWSEASGILDLGTLGGPTSSANAMNAAGSVVGTADAADGSTAAFLWRDGAMRALGTLGGRTSAASAINASGLVGGNAATATGVPHAFVWTEATGMVDLNDRLTGTSPGVLQSVLAVSDDGSVLAMADGGTLVLLRPTASP
;
A
#
# COMPACT_ATOMS: atom_id res chain seq x y z
N MET A 1 -42.99 50.41 12.18
CA MET A 1 -43.41 50.79 13.55
C MET A 1 -43.57 49.48 14.31
N VAL A 2 -42.57 49.03 15.09
CA VAL A 2 -42.18 49.56 16.41
C VAL A 2 -43.34 49.51 17.41
N ALA A 3 -43.30 48.51 18.29
CA ALA A 3 -43.87 48.57 19.63
C ALA A 3 -42.74 48.20 20.59
N ALA A 4 -42.36 49.13 21.44
CA ALA A 4 -41.31 48.95 22.44
C ALA A 4 -41.95 48.91 23.83
N GLN A 5 -41.40 48.13 24.75
CA GLN A 5 -41.26 48.52 26.16
C GLN A 5 -40.30 47.61 26.91
N SER A 6 -39.63 48.18 27.92
CA SER A 6 -38.46 47.61 28.60
C SER A 6 -38.47 47.92 30.10
N CYS A 7 -37.68 47.15 30.86
CA CYS A 7 -37.35 47.32 32.30
C CYS A 7 -38.49 47.10 33.31
N ARG A 8 -38.28 46.37 34.42
CA ARG A 8 -37.23 46.60 35.44
C ARG A 8 -36.80 45.34 36.20
N ALA A 9 -35.64 45.45 36.87
CA ALA A 9 -35.05 44.42 37.73
C ALA A 9 -35.35 44.63 39.22
N ALA A 10 -35.17 43.57 40.02
CA ALA A 10 -35.03 43.63 41.48
C ALA A 10 -33.82 42.80 41.94
N ARG A 11 -33.05 43.32 42.90
CA ARG A 11 -31.83 42.69 43.47
C ARG A 11 -32.12 42.11 44.85
N ARG A 12 -31.42 41.03 45.24
CA ARG A 12 -30.72 40.88 46.55
C ARG A 12 -29.70 39.71 46.51
N ARG A 13 -28.71 39.79 47.40
CA ARG A 13 -27.46 39.00 47.57
C ARG A 13 -27.36 38.59 49.07
N PRO A 14 -26.25 38.02 49.63
CA PRO A 14 -25.42 36.86 49.24
C PRO A 14 -24.97 35.96 50.44
N SER A 15 -24.28 34.84 50.20
CA SER A 15 -23.34 34.16 51.13
C SER A 15 -22.63 32.96 50.45
N ARG A 16 -21.45 32.46 50.83
CA ARG A 16 -20.19 32.99 51.41
C ARG A 16 -19.03 31.99 51.04
N TRP A 17 -17.77 32.45 50.97
CA TRP A 17 -16.54 31.68 50.63
C TRP A 17 -15.89 30.99 51.87
N PRO A 18 -14.84 30.12 51.79
CA PRO A 18 -13.44 30.34 51.30
C PRO A 18 -12.99 29.30 50.24
N MET A 19 -11.93 29.41 49.39
CA MET A 19 -10.69 30.21 49.25
C MET A 19 -9.42 29.75 50.02
N LEU A 20 -8.35 29.41 49.27
CA LEU A 20 -6.93 29.40 49.71
C LEU A 20 -6.02 29.94 48.56
N VAL A 21 -4.83 30.48 48.91
CA VAL A 21 -4.10 31.62 48.27
C VAL A 21 -2.59 31.59 48.71
N LEU A 22 -1.52 31.99 47.97
CA LEU A 22 -1.41 32.68 46.66
C LEU A 22 -0.28 32.25 45.65
N PRO A 23 1.02 32.61 45.77
CA PRO A 23 1.63 33.66 44.91
C PRO A 23 2.54 33.12 43.77
N LEU A 24 2.58 33.74 42.57
CA LEU A 24 3.00 35.10 42.15
C LEU A 24 4.53 35.28 42.00
N ALA A 25 4.97 35.54 40.76
CA ALA A 25 6.12 36.41 40.46
C ALA A 25 5.91 37.07 39.09
N LEU A 26 6.09 38.39 39.03
CA LEU A 26 6.01 39.22 37.82
C LEU A 26 7.22 40.17 37.88
N LEU A 27 7.90 40.42 36.76
CA LEU A 27 8.79 41.58 36.63
C LEU A 27 8.60 42.25 35.27
N VAL A 28 8.62 43.58 35.30
CA VAL A 28 8.37 44.49 34.17
C VAL A 28 9.61 45.37 34.01
N ALA A 29 10.01 45.64 32.76
CA ALA A 29 10.43 46.95 32.21
C ALA A 29 11.37 46.79 31.00
N ASP A 30 11.62 47.80 30.17
CA ASP A 30 10.74 48.74 29.46
C ASP A 30 11.61 49.49 28.42
N CYS A 31 11.01 50.03 27.36
CA CYS A 31 11.49 51.11 26.50
C CYS A 31 12.81 50.97 25.70
N GLY A 32 12.81 51.60 24.51
CA GLY A 32 14.02 51.91 23.71
C GLY A 32 13.86 51.57 22.24
N GLY A 33 13.54 52.56 21.40
CA GLY A 33 13.31 52.33 19.96
C GLY A 33 14.13 53.22 19.03
N GLY A 34 13.93 53.01 17.72
CA GLY A 34 14.22 53.98 16.67
C GLY A 34 15.50 53.77 15.86
N GLY A 35 15.43 54.12 14.57
CA GLY A 35 16.59 54.30 13.69
C GLY A 35 16.75 53.18 12.65
N GLY A 36 16.42 53.48 11.39
CA GLY A 36 16.78 52.62 10.25
C GLY A 36 18.16 52.96 9.68
N GLY A 37 18.56 52.23 8.64
CA GLY A 37 19.77 52.49 7.87
C GLY A 37 20.00 51.42 6.80
N ASP A 38 19.94 51.81 5.53
CA ASP A 38 20.33 50.96 4.40
C ASP A 38 21.80 50.54 4.48
N GLY A 39 22.14 49.39 3.92
CA GLY A 39 23.52 48.89 3.93
C GLY A 39 23.70 47.55 3.23
N THR A 40 23.57 47.53 1.90
CA THR A 40 24.16 46.46 1.09
C THR A 40 25.68 46.44 1.26
N VAL A 41 26.32 45.27 1.17
CA VAL A 41 27.46 44.98 0.26
C VAL A 41 28.11 43.61 0.55
N ALA A 42 28.34 42.89 -0.54
CA ALA A 42 29.34 41.85 -0.81
C ALA A 42 29.72 40.81 0.25
N THR A 43 29.34 39.58 -0.06
CA THR A 43 30.22 38.41 -0.03
C THR A 43 31.65 38.71 -0.50
N THR A 44 32.65 38.26 0.26
CA THR A 44 33.99 37.93 -0.27
C THR A 44 34.36 36.51 0.13
N ALA A 45 34.96 35.77 -0.81
CA ALA A 45 35.43 34.41 -0.62
C ALA A 45 36.94 34.33 -0.85
N GLY A 46 37.58 33.30 -0.28
CA GLY A 46 38.91 32.83 -0.66
C GLY A 46 40.01 33.06 0.40
N GLY A 47 40.94 32.09 0.51
CA GLY A 47 42.22 32.32 1.19
C GLY A 47 42.77 31.22 2.10
N ASP A 48 42.93 29.99 1.60
CA ASP A 48 44.11 29.12 1.74
C ASP A 48 44.85 28.87 3.10
N ALA A 49 44.96 27.56 3.38
CA ALA A 49 46.20 26.78 3.63
C ALA A 49 46.98 26.81 4.97
N GLY A 50 47.59 25.65 5.29
CA GLY A 50 48.53 25.40 6.40
C GLY A 50 48.00 24.36 7.41
N ALA A 51 48.12 23.04 7.27
CA ALA A 51 49.29 22.15 7.08
C ALA A 51 50.04 21.78 8.39
N ALA A 52 50.31 20.46 8.55
CA ALA A 52 51.16 19.79 9.57
C ALA A 52 50.69 19.82 11.05
N ALA A 53 50.96 18.81 11.90
CA ALA A 53 51.39 17.40 11.72
C ALA A 53 51.26 16.64 13.07
N GLY A 54 51.35 15.29 13.04
CA GLY A 54 51.85 14.49 14.18
C GLY A 54 50.83 13.69 15.02
N GLY A 55 50.75 12.38 14.76
CA GLY A 55 50.61 11.38 15.84
C GLY A 55 51.98 10.72 16.09
N PRO A 56 52.08 9.45 16.56
CA PRO A 56 51.08 8.58 17.20
C PRO A 56 51.73 7.95 18.49
N PRO A 57 51.80 6.61 18.70
CA PRO A 57 50.77 5.57 18.84
C PRO A 57 50.78 4.93 20.25
N VAL A 58 49.84 4.01 20.58
CA VAL A 58 49.97 2.73 21.33
C VAL A 58 48.57 2.28 21.83
N SER A 59 48.21 1.00 22.01
CA SER A 59 48.75 -0.29 21.53
C SER A 59 47.70 -1.40 21.81
N SER A 60 47.53 -2.36 20.91
CA SER A 60 46.77 -3.59 21.18
C SER A 60 47.54 -4.55 22.10
N PRO A 61 46.84 -5.53 22.70
CA PRO A 61 47.40 -6.88 22.78
C PRO A 61 46.46 -7.95 22.17
N ALA A 62 47.02 -8.80 21.32
CA ALA A 62 46.44 -10.11 21.00
C ALA A 62 46.74 -11.09 22.16
N THR A 63 45.92 -12.12 22.42
CA THR A 63 46.07 -13.52 21.94
C THR A 63 45.13 -14.43 22.76
N PRO A 64 44.94 -15.73 22.45
CA PRO A 64 45.32 -16.48 21.25
C PRO A 64 44.13 -17.16 20.52
N THR A 65 44.40 -17.67 19.33
CA THR A 65 43.58 -18.66 18.62
C THR A 65 43.75 -20.06 19.19
N THR A 66 42.67 -20.86 19.19
CA THR A 66 42.77 -22.34 19.18
C THR A 66 42.09 -22.88 17.93
N THR A 67 42.91 -23.26 16.95
CA THR A 67 42.48 -23.92 15.73
C THR A 67 42.27 -25.41 15.99
N THR A 68 41.09 -25.94 15.69
CA THR A 68 40.87 -27.39 15.54
C THR A 68 40.25 -27.66 14.18
N THR A 69 41.11 -27.83 13.18
CA THR A 69 40.76 -28.39 11.86
C THR A 69 40.60 -29.92 11.95
N PRO A 70 39.88 -30.55 10.99
CA PRO A 70 39.18 -31.81 11.24
C PRO A 70 39.99 -33.08 10.96
N SER A 71 39.60 -34.16 11.64
CA SER A 71 40.08 -35.52 11.35
C SER A 71 39.21 -36.23 10.31
N SER A 72 39.82 -36.54 9.16
CA SER A 72 39.36 -37.49 8.13
C SER A 72 40.59 -37.81 7.27
N PRO A 73 40.80 -39.06 6.79
CA PRO A 73 39.80 -39.75 5.96
C PRO A 73 39.62 -41.26 6.22
N SER A 74 38.48 -41.78 5.78
CA SER A 74 38.31 -43.19 5.41
C SER A 74 37.65 -43.26 4.03
N SER A 75 38.40 -43.75 3.06
CA SER A 75 37.99 -43.90 1.65
C SER A 75 37.51 -45.34 1.38
N PRO A 76 37.06 -45.68 0.16
CA PRO A 76 35.77 -45.26 -0.39
C PRO A 76 34.91 -46.47 -0.81
N THR A 77 33.61 -46.45 -0.53
CA THR A 77 32.67 -47.44 -1.09
C THR A 77 32.15 -46.96 -2.45
N THR A 78 32.70 -47.51 -3.54
CA THR A 78 32.18 -47.37 -4.91
C THR A 78 30.83 -48.11 -5.06
N PRO A 79 29.96 -47.71 -6.00
CA PRO A 79 28.52 -47.89 -5.87
C PRO A 79 28.03 -49.30 -6.25
N THR A 80 27.10 -49.83 -5.48
CA THR A 80 26.25 -50.94 -5.92
C THR A 80 25.22 -50.44 -6.94
N THR A 81 25.36 -50.91 -8.18
CA THR A 81 24.38 -50.71 -9.26
C THR A 81 22.98 -51.13 -8.80
N PRO A 82 21.93 -50.29 -8.96
CA PRO A 82 20.56 -50.76 -8.78
C PRO A 82 20.26 -51.85 -9.80
N ALA A 83 19.76 -53.00 -9.34
CA ALA A 83 19.36 -54.07 -10.23
C ALA A 83 18.25 -53.59 -11.18
N THR A 84 18.40 -53.87 -12.48
CA THR A 84 17.37 -53.59 -13.47
C THR A 84 16.10 -54.36 -13.10
N PRO A 85 14.94 -53.70 -12.89
CA PRO A 85 13.69 -54.42 -12.68
C PRO A 85 13.34 -55.22 -13.94
N PRO A 86 12.70 -56.39 -13.82
CA PRO A 86 12.24 -57.13 -14.99
C PRO A 86 11.27 -56.28 -15.80
N ALA A 87 11.31 -56.42 -17.12
CA ALA A 87 10.42 -55.70 -18.04
C ALA A 87 8.96 -56.13 -17.88
N GLY A 88 8.29 -55.57 -16.87
CA GLY A 88 6.86 -55.69 -16.65
C GLY A 88 6.08 -54.78 -17.60
N SER A 89 4.95 -55.27 -18.08
CA SER A 89 4.02 -54.58 -19.00
C SER A 89 3.77 -53.12 -18.61
N GLY A 90 3.85 -52.22 -19.60
CA GLY A 90 3.59 -50.80 -19.40
C GLY A 90 2.17 -50.54 -18.88
N ALA A 91 2.10 -50.12 -17.61
CA ALA A 91 0.96 -49.43 -17.05
C ALA A 91 1.39 -47.98 -16.82
N THR A 92 0.74 -47.03 -17.50
CA THR A 92 0.82 -45.61 -17.13
C THR A 92 0.51 -45.50 -15.64
N PRO A 93 1.29 -44.73 -14.84
CA PRO A 93 0.91 -44.50 -13.46
C PRO A 93 -0.51 -43.93 -13.43
N PRO A 94 -1.38 -44.37 -12.49
CA PRO A 94 -2.73 -43.86 -12.43
C PRO A 94 -2.66 -42.34 -12.32
N ALA A 95 -3.38 -41.64 -13.19
CA ALA A 95 -3.47 -40.19 -13.11
C ALA A 95 -3.88 -39.83 -11.68
N GLY A 96 -3.10 -38.97 -11.02
CA GLY A 96 -3.50 -38.40 -9.74
C GLY A 96 -4.90 -37.79 -9.89
N PRO A 97 -5.71 -37.74 -8.81
CA PRO A 97 -7.08 -37.26 -8.88
C PRO A 97 -7.09 -35.92 -9.62
N ALA A 98 -7.85 -35.86 -10.71
CA ALA A 98 -7.88 -34.68 -11.57
C ALA A 98 -8.30 -33.48 -10.71
N VAL A 99 -7.40 -32.51 -10.52
CA VAL A 99 -7.67 -31.31 -9.73
C VAL A 99 -8.81 -30.58 -10.44
N GLN A 100 -10.00 -30.63 -9.86
CA GLN A 100 -11.18 -30.01 -10.44
C GLN A 100 -10.97 -28.50 -10.41
N GLN A 101 -10.76 -27.92 -11.60
CA GLN A 101 -10.47 -26.51 -11.72
C GLN A 101 -11.75 -25.73 -11.42
N ALA A 102 -11.62 -24.70 -10.57
CA ALA A 102 -12.72 -23.83 -10.22
C ALA A 102 -13.30 -23.14 -11.47
N THR A 103 -14.58 -22.79 -11.38
CA THR A 103 -15.30 -21.97 -12.36
C THR A 103 -15.96 -20.80 -11.64
N TRP A 104 -16.30 -19.75 -12.39
CA TRP A 104 -16.81 -18.49 -11.83
C TRP A 104 -18.07 -18.01 -12.55
N THR A 105 -19.00 -17.42 -11.81
CA THR A 105 -20.19 -16.73 -12.35
C THR A 105 -20.01 -15.22 -12.23
N VAL A 106 -20.41 -14.47 -13.27
CA VAL A 106 -20.57 -13.01 -13.20
C VAL A 106 -21.74 -12.68 -12.27
N VAL A 107 -21.48 -11.96 -11.17
CA VAL A 107 -22.53 -11.51 -10.22
C VAL A 107 -22.79 -10.01 -10.27
N PHE A 108 -21.86 -9.24 -10.82
CA PHE A 108 -22.00 -7.80 -11.03
C PHE A 108 -21.15 -7.38 -12.24
N SER A 109 -21.68 -6.43 -13.02
CA SER A 109 -20.92 -5.71 -14.03
C SER A 109 -21.36 -4.24 -14.10
N ASP A 110 -20.42 -3.31 -14.20
CA ASP A 110 -20.70 -1.88 -14.40
C ASP A 110 -19.78 -1.32 -15.49
N ALA A 111 -20.37 -0.93 -16.62
CA ALA A 111 -19.68 -0.32 -17.75
C ALA A 111 -19.23 1.13 -17.48
N THR A 112 -19.64 1.76 -16.38
CA THR A 112 -19.21 3.09 -15.95
C THR A 112 -17.99 3.06 -15.02
N GLY A 113 -17.65 1.90 -14.43
CA GLY A 113 -16.55 1.70 -13.46
C GLY A 113 -15.13 1.76 -14.04
N GLN A 114 -14.97 2.45 -15.17
CA GLN A 114 -13.84 2.37 -16.11
C GLN A 114 -12.56 3.05 -15.61
N ALA A 115 -12.70 4.11 -14.83
CA ALA A 115 -11.71 5.19 -14.78
C ALA A 115 -11.38 5.67 -13.36
N GLY A 116 -11.61 4.84 -12.34
CA GLY A 116 -11.35 5.27 -10.96
C GLY A 116 -10.91 4.17 -10.00
N PRO A 117 -10.58 4.57 -8.77
CA PRO A 117 -10.19 3.67 -7.70
C PRO A 117 -11.25 2.62 -7.37
N ARG A 118 -10.80 1.49 -6.82
CA ARG A 118 -11.60 0.29 -6.58
C ARG A 118 -10.97 -0.57 -5.49
N SER A 119 -11.81 -1.16 -4.63
CA SER A 119 -11.39 -2.01 -3.52
C SER A 119 -12.46 -3.06 -3.25
N LEU A 120 -12.02 -4.32 -3.18
CA LEU A 120 -12.84 -5.49 -2.84
C LEU A 120 -12.44 -5.95 -1.43
N ASN A 121 -13.40 -6.07 -0.51
CA ASN A 121 -13.14 -6.65 0.82
C ASN A 121 -13.34 -8.18 0.82
N ARG A 122 -13.03 -8.86 1.93
CA ARG A 122 -13.14 -10.33 2.02
C ARG A 122 -14.58 -10.84 1.93
N ASN A 123 -15.55 -9.99 2.25
CA ASN A 123 -16.99 -10.28 2.13
C ASN A 123 -17.51 -10.18 0.67
N GLY A 124 -16.65 -9.90 -0.30
CA GLY A 124 -17.04 -9.73 -1.70
C GLY A 124 -17.85 -8.45 -1.95
N GLN A 125 -17.67 -7.43 -1.11
CA GLN A 125 -18.27 -6.10 -1.24
C GLN A 125 -17.25 -5.15 -1.87
N LEU A 126 -17.72 -4.24 -2.72
CA LEU A 126 -16.88 -3.44 -3.61
C LEU A 126 -17.15 -1.95 -3.40
N ALA A 127 -16.12 -1.19 -3.07
CA ALA A 127 -16.10 0.26 -3.29
C ALA A 127 -15.49 0.55 -4.67
N PHE A 128 -16.12 1.42 -5.45
CA PHE A 128 -15.65 1.77 -6.79
C PHE A 128 -16.15 3.14 -7.23
N THR A 129 -15.54 3.71 -8.27
CA THR A 129 -15.94 4.99 -8.84
C THR A 129 -16.50 4.81 -10.25
N GLY A 130 -17.75 5.20 -10.48
CA GLY A 130 -18.40 5.18 -11.79
C GLY A 130 -18.39 6.56 -12.45
N LEU A 131 -18.11 6.64 -13.75
CA LEU A 131 -18.23 7.89 -14.51
C LEU A 131 -19.66 8.15 -14.98
N THR A 132 -20.16 9.36 -14.75
CA THR A 132 -21.44 9.84 -15.27
C THR A 132 -21.26 11.10 -16.10
N ALA A 133 -22.30 11.51 -16.84
CA ALA A 133 -22.31 12.81 -17.54
C ALA A 133 -22.16 14.03 -16.59
N LEU A 134 -22.25 13.81 -15.28
CA LEU A 134 -22.11 14.82 -14.22
C LEU A 134 -20.79 14.65 -13.43
N GLY A 135 -19.84 13.87 -13.93
CA GLY A 135 -18.56 13.59 -13.25
C GLY A 135 -18.49 12.22 -12.56
N PRO A 136 -17.41 11.96 -11.79
CA PRO A 136 -17.22 10.72 -11.06
C PRO A 136 -18.23 10.58 -9.91
N ARG A 137 -18.68 9.35 -9.65
CA ARG A 137 -19.60 9.00 -8.56
C ARG A 137 -19.02 7.88 -7.72
N ALA A 138 -18.85 8.14 -6.43
CA ALA A 138 -18.51 7.16 -5.43
C ALA A 138 -19.66 6.15 -5.29
N ARG A 139 -19.35 4.85 -5.42
CA ARG A 139 -20.34 3.76 -5.35
C ARG A 139 -19.88 2.62 -4.46
N TYR A 140 -20.85 1.91 -3.92
CA TYR A 140 -20.65 0.73 -3.08
C TYR A 140 -21.61 -0.39 -3.51
N PHE A 141 -21.09 -1.56 -3.82
CA PHE A 141 -21.87 -2.77 -4.05
C PHE A 141 -21.87 -3.62 -2.77
N ASP A 142 -23.05 -3.83 -2.19
CA ASP A 142 -23.22 -4.49 -0.88
C ASP A 142 -23.15 -6.03 -0.94
N GLY A 143 -22.98 -6.58 -2.14
CA GLY A 143 -23.07 -8.02 -2.43
C GLY A 143 -24.34 -8.42 -3.20
N THR A 144 -25.31 -7.50 -3.32
CA THR A 144 -26.61 -7.66 -4.01
C THR A 144 -27.03 -6.44 -4.84
N THR A 145 -26.80 -5.22 -4.36
CA THR A 145 -27.21 -3.96 -5.00
C THR A 145 -26.12 -2.91 -4.95
N VAL A 146 -26.18 -1.96 -5.88
CA VAL A 146 -25.28 -0.81 -5.96
C VAL A 146 -25.93 0.40 -5.29
N HIS A 147 -25.21 1.00 -4.35
CA HIS A 147 -25.55 2.25 -3.68
C HIS A 147 -24.63 3.35 -4.21
N GLU A 148 -25.19 4.50 -4.58
CA GLU A 148 -24.39 5.70 -4.85
C GLU A 148 -24.20 6.46 -3.54
N LEU A 149 -22.96 6.84 -3.21
CA LEU A 149 -22.63 7.56 -1.99
C LEU A 149 -22.90 9.05 -2.24
N ASP A 150 -24.14 9.47 -1.99
CA ASP A 150 -24.63 10.83 -2.19
C ASP A 150 -23.66 11.91 -1.65
N GLY A 151 -23.43 12.95 -2.45
CA GLY A 151 -22.62 14.11 -2.05
C GLY A 151 -22.05 14.97 -3.19
N GLY A 152 -22.15 14.53 -4.45
CA GLY A 152 -21.69 15.29 -5.61
C GLY A 152 -20.74 14.49 -6.49
N ALA A 153 -19.78 15.16 -7.12
CA ALA A 153 -18.68 14.49 -7.80
C ALA A 153 -17.72 13.93 -6.74
N ALA A 154 -17.43 12.62 -6.80
CA ALA A 154 -16.71 11.91 -5.76
C ALA A 154 -16.08 10.61 -6.29
N SER A 155 -14.99 10.18 -5.65
CA SER A 155 -14.35 8.89 -5.88
C SER A 155 -14.37 8.06 -4.61
N ALA A 156 -14.79 6.78 -4.70
CA ALA A 156 -14.61 5.80 -3.64
C ALA A 156 -13.34 5.00 -3.88
N VAL A 157 -12.50 4.85 -2.85
CA VAL A 157 -11.14 4.32 -2.97
C VAL A 157 -10.96 2.98 -2.26
N SER A 158 -11.36 2.90 -0.99
CA SER A 158 -11.12 1.72 -0.15
C SER A 158 -12.34 1.36 0.69
N VAL A 159 -12.56 0.05 0.89
CA VAL A 159 -13.62 -0.49 1.75
C VAL A 159 -13.06 -1.51 2.74
N ASN A 160 -13.50 -1.44 4.01
CA ASN A 160 -13.15 -2.42 5.03
C ASN A 160 -14.22 -3.52 5.21
N GLU A 161 -13.93 -4.51 6.05
CA GLU A 161 -14.87 -5.62 6.34
C GLU A 161 -16.14 -5.19 7.09
N ALA A 162 -16.20 -3.95 7.61
CA ALA A 162 -17.37 -3.38 8.29
C ALA A 162 -18.29 -2.59 7.34
N GLY A 163 -18.04 -2.64 6.02
CA GLY A 163 -18.79 -1.89 5.01
C GLY A 163 -18.57 -0.37 5.11
N GLN A 164 -17.45 0.07 5.66
CA GLN A 164 -17.05 1.48 5.64
C GLN A 164 -16.24 1.77 4.40
N VAL A 165 -16.58 2.85 3.71
CA VAL A 165 -15.94 3.28 2.47
C VAL A 165 -15.23 4.60 2.72
N VAL A 166 -14.01 4.74 2.22
CA VAL A 166 -13.29 6.03 2.16
C VAL A 166 -12.96 6.43 0.74
N GLY A 167 -12.76 7.73 0.56
CA GLY A 167 -12.37 8.34 -0.71
C GLY A 167 -12.34 9.85 -0.59
N HIS A 168 -12.61 10.56 -1.68
CA HIS A 168 -12.67 12.03 -1.71
C HIS A 168 -13.87 12.56 -2.51
N PHE A 169 -14.33 13.75 -2.14
CA PHE A 169 -15.17 14.62 -2.96
C PHE A 169 -14.32 15.55 -3.83
N GLU A 170 -14.80 15.84 -5.03
CA GLU A 170 -14.26 16.90 -5.90
C GLU A 170 -14.86 18.25 -5.45
N ALA A 171 -14.02 19.18 -4.98
CA ALA A 171 -14.43 20.42 -4.33
C ALA A 171 -13.77 21.66 -4.98
N GLY A 172 -13.95 21.81 -6.29
CA GLY A 172 -13.29 22.83 -7.11
C GLY A 172 -11.89 22.36 -7.49
N ASP A 173 -10.86 23.15 -7.18
CA ASP A 173 -9.45 22.79 -7.43
C ASP A 173 -8.84 21.88 -6.33
N PHE A 174 -9.68 21.31 -5.45
CA PHE A 174 -9.24 20.56 -4.27
C PHE A 174 -10.11 19.32 -4.01
N THR A 175 -9.51 18.31 -3.37
CA THR A 175 -10.14 17.09 -2.85
C THR A 175 -10.59 17.27 -1.40
N ARG A 176 -11.69 16.61 -1.00
CA ARG A 176 -12.09 16.48 0.42
C ARG A 176 -12.35 15.03 0.82
N ALA A 177 -11.47 14.49 1.65
CA ALA A 177 -11.52 13.15 2.18
C ALA A 177 -12.83 12.88 2.93
N PHE A 178 -13.43 11.71 2.70
CA PHE A 178 -14.63 11.27 3.40
C PHE A 178 -14.52 9.85 3.95
N ARG A 179 -15.38 9.53 4.93
CA ARG A 179 -15.74 8.16 5.31
C ARG A 179 -17.26 8.01 5.35
N TRP A 180 -17.76 6.96 4.71
CA TRP A 180 -19.17 6.56 4.70
C TRP A 180 -19.37 5.18 5.35
N GLN A 181 -20.59 4.87 5.78
CA GLN A 181 -20.94 3.62 6.46
C GLN A 181 -22.17 2.98 5.81
N ALA A 182 -22.01 1.78 5.27
CA ALA A 182 -23.11 0.99 4.73
C ALA A 182 -24.22 0.76 5.77
N GLY A 183 -25.47 0.76 5.30
CA GLY A 183 -26.67 0.59 6.13
C GLY A 183 -27.11 1.84 6.89
N THR A 184 -26.34 2.94 6.86
CA THR A 184 -26.78 4.23 7.43
C THR A 184 -27.50 5.07 6.37
N GLN A 185 -28.45 5.90 6.82
CA GLN A 185 -29.08 6.96 6.01
C GLN A 185 -28.32 8.29 6.17
N GLN A 186 -27.04 8.25 6.57
CA GLN A 186 -26.23 9.43 6.79
C GLN A 186 -25.36 9.72 5.55
N PRO A 187 -25.17 11.01 5.18
CA PRO A 187 -24.20 11.37 4.15
C PRO A 187 -22.77 11.02 4.62
N PRO A 188 -21.80 10.90 3.70
CA PRO A 188 -20.41 10.67 4.08
C PRO A 188 -19.88 11.77 5.01
N LEU A 189 -19.14 11.34 6.05
CA LEU A 189 -18.46 12.22 6.99
C LEU A 189 -17.17 12.74 6.37
N VAL A 190 -17.05 14.06 6.20
CA VAL A 190 -15.80 14.72 5.79
C VAL A 190 -14.75 14.59 6.91
N LEU A 191 -13.50 14.31 6.53
CA LEU A 191 -12.39 13.98 7.45
C LEU A 191 -11.36 15.12 7.63
N ASP A 192 -11.49 16.21 6.87
CA ASP A 192 -10.50 17.30 6.79
C ASP A 192 -10.07 17.87 8.14
N THR A 193 -8.76 18.07 8.33
CA THR A 193 -8.25 18.81 9.50
C THR A 193 -8.58 20.30 9.48
N SER A 194 -8.86 20.86 8.31
CA SER A 194 -8.98 22.30 8.08
C SER A 194 -9.79 22.58 6.80
N PRO A 195 -10.53 23.70 6.72
CA PRO A 195 -11.14 24.12 5.45
C PRO A 195 -10.10 24.41 4.35
N ASP A 196 -8.83 24.63 4.71
CA ASP A 196 -7.72 25.07 3.83
C ASP A 196 -6.71 23.97 3.44
N VAL A 197 -7.12 22.70 3.50
CA VAL A 197 -6.36 21.58 2.92
C VAL A 197 -7.12 20.94 1.75
N SER A 198 -6.37 20.36 0.82
CA SER A 198 -6.83 19.25 -0.03
C SER A 198 -6.56 17.96 0.72
N SER A 199 -7.49 17.02 0.72
CA SER A 199 -7.41 15.80 1.55
C SER A 199 -7.89 14.57 0.80
N ASP A 200 -7.14 13.48 0.93
CA ASP A 200 -7.33 12.24 0.19
C ASP A 200 -7.20 11.03 1.11
N ALA A 201 -8.31 10.37 1.43
CA ALA A 201 -8.31 9.11 2.17
C ALA A 201 -8.28 7.92 1.21
N VAL A 202 -7.24 7.10 1.28
CA VAL A 202 -6.95 6.06 0.27
C VAL A 202 -6.98 4.63 0.82
N SER A 203 -6.96 4.46 2.14
CA SER A 203 -7.00 3.15 2.78
C SER A 203 -7.73 3.24 4.12
N ILE A 204 -8.48 2.19 4.50
CA ILE A 204 -9.22 2.12 5.77
C ILE A 204 -9.11 0.72 6.39
N ASN A 205 -8.82 0.66 7.69
CA ASN A 205 -8.76 -0.60 8.44
C ASN A 205 -10.11 -0.97 9.08
N THR A 206 -10.20 -2.18 9.63
CA THR A 206 -11.43 -2.71 10.25
C THR A 206 -11.91 -1.96 11.50
N ALA A 207 -11.03 -1.16 12.15
CA ALA A 207 -11.40 -0.28 13.26
C ALA A 207 -11.94 1.10 12.79
N GLY A 208 -12.07 1.30 11.48
CA GLY A 208 -12.53 2.57 10.88
C GLY A 208 -11.48 3.68 10.89
N VAL A 209 -10.21 3.35 11.15
CA VAL A 209 -9.09 4.28 11.00
C VAL A 209 -8.70 4.33 9.53
N ALA A 210 -8.66 5.52 8.97
CA ALA A 210 -8.26 5.76 7.59
C ALA A 210 -6.83 6.32 7.51
N ALA A 211 -6.16 6.08 6.39
CA ALA A 211 -4.87 6.67 6.06
C ALA A 211 -4.89 7.30 4.66
N GLY A 212 -4.02 8.29 4.47
CA GLY A 212 -3.92 9.04 3.22
C GLY A 212 -3.04 10.27 3.34
N THR A 213 -3.40 11.34 2.64
CA THR A 213 -2.58 12.55 2.51
C THR A 213 -3.42 13.81 2.65
N GLU A 214 -2.87 14.86 3.27
CA GLU A 214 -3.36 16.24 3.18
C GLU A 214 -2.29 17.16 2.60
N SER A 215 -2.68 18.13 1.77
CA SER A 215 -1.79 19.18 1.25
C SER A 215 -2.39 20.56 1.49
N SER A 216 -1.56 21.55 1.85
CA SER A 216 -2.05 22.89 2.19
C SER A 216 -2.25 23.76 0.95
N ARG A 217 -3.32 24.56 0.94
CA ARG A 217 -3.57 25.63 -0.05
C ARG A 217 -2.45 26.67 -0.24
N ARG A 218 -1.41 26.66 0.61
CA ARG A 218 -0.26 27.57 0.53
C ARG A 218 1.03 26.91 -0.02
N ASN A 219 0.90 25.91 -0.88
CA ASN A 219 2.03 25.17 -1.49
C ASN A 219 3.00 24.55 -0.47
N LEU A 220 2.48 24.07 0.67
CA LEU A 220 3.28 23.24 1.57
C LEU A 220 3.32 21.79 1.07
N PRO A 221 4.41 21.06 1.32
CA PRO A 221 4.50 19.63 1.01
C PRO A 221 3.31 18.85 1.60
N GLY A 222 2.87 17.83 0.87
CA GLY A 222 1.86 16.89 1.36
C GLY A 222 2.34 16.20 2.64
N SER A 223 1.42 15.97 3.58
CA SER A 223 1.65 15.25 4.82
C SER A 223 0.78 14.00 4.85
N ALA A 224 1.37 12.86 5.20
CA ALA A 224 0.64 11.63 5.44
C ALA A 224 -0.22 11.80 6.69
N ILE A 225 -1.50 11.44 6.61
CA ILE A 225 -2.46 11.57 7.71
C ILE A 225 -3.03 10.20 8.08
N ARG A 226 -3.25 10.00 9.38
CA ARG A 226 -4.06 8.91 9.97
C ARG A 226 -5.30 9.53 10.62
N TRP A 227 -6.49 9.28 10.07
CA TRP A 227 -7.77 9.74 10.63
C TRP A 227 -8.44 8.64 11.48
N ALA A 228 -8.67 8.90 12.76
CA ALA A 228 -9.29 7.96 13.68
C ALA A 228 -10.82 7.85 13.50
N GLY A 229 -11.43 6.87 14.20
CA GLY A 229 -12.88 6.65 14.20
C GLY A 229 -13.73 7.90 14.46
N GLY A 230 -13.26 8.84 15.29
CA GLY A 230 -13.95 10.09 15.61
C GLY A 230 -13.63 11.29 14.72
N GLY A 231 -12.90 11.13 13.61
CA GLY A 231 -12.44 12.25 12.77
C GLY A 231 -11.21 13.00 13.29
N LEU A 232 -10.62 12.55 14.41
CA LEU A 232 -9.34 13.06 14.89
C LEU A 232 -8.21 12.63 13.95
N ALA A 233 -7.47 13.59 13.41
CA ALA A 233 -6.34 13.34 12.53
C ALA A 233 -5.00 13.38 13.28
N GLN A 234 -4.07 12.53 12.86
CA GLN A 234 -2.66 12.56 13.26
C GLN A 234 -1.82 12.71 12.00
N ALA A 235 -1.03 13.79 11.91
CA ALA A 235 -0.01 13.94 10.89
C ALA A 235 1.16 12.99 11.18
N LEU A 236 1.68 12.36 10.13
CA LEU A 236 2.75 11.38 10.17
C LEU A 236 4.01 11.98 9.53
N ALA A 237 5.10 12.03 10.30
CA ALA A 237 6.28 12.84 9.96
C ALA A 237 6.96 12.36 8.65
N PRO A 238 7.55 13.28 7.85
CA PRO A 238 8.51 12.92 6.81
C PRO A 238 9.85 12.51 7.42
N LEU A 239 10.78 12.00 6.59
CA LEU A 239 12.10 11.54 7.03
C LEU A 239 12.98 12.64 7.62
N GLU A 240 12.93 13.84 7.03
CA GLU A 240 13.66 15.00 7.55
C GLU A 240 12.78 15.85 8.49
N PRO A 241 13.19 16.12 9.73
CA PRO A 241 12.42 16.95 10.66
C PRO A 241 12.42 18.44 10.29
N SER A 242 13.24 18.87 9.32
CA SER A 242 13.25 20.23 8.76
C SER A 242 12.46 20.31 7.46
N PRO A 243 11.42 21.17 7.37
CA PRO A 243 10.67 21.42 6.13
C PRO A 243 11.56 21.90 4.97
N PRO A 244 11.22 21.58 3.70
CA PRO A 244 9.95 21.01 3.25
C PRO A 244 10.00 19.50 2.93
N GLY A 245 10.27 18.65 3.93
CA GLY A 245 9.98 17.21 3.83
C GLY A 245 8.48 16.96 3.60
N SER A 246 8.15 15.92 2.82
CA SER A 246 6.76 15.54 2.50
C SER A 246 6.53 14.06 2.81
N SER A 247 5.30 13.69 3.17
CA SER A 247 4.88 12.31 3.38
C SER A 247 3.52 12.05 2.74
N GLN A 248 3.27 10.81 2.33
CA GLN A 248 2.00 10.33 1.76
C GLN A 248 1.65 8.96 2.34
N GLY A 249 0.49 8.82 2.99
CA GLY A 249 -0.01 7.52 3.44
C GLY A 249 -0.66 6.78 2.27
N ARG A 250 -0.34 5.50 2.08
CA ARG A 250 -0.93 4.65 1.02
C ARG A 250 -1.71 3.45 1.54
N PHE A 251 -1.28 2.86 2.65
CA PHE A 251 -1.86 1.63 3.20
C PHE A 251 -2.00 1.75 4.72
N ILE A 252 -3.05 1.18 5.30
CA ILE A 252 -3.19 1.00 6.75
C ILE A 252 -3.59 -0.45 7.10
N ASN A 253 -2.91 -1.05 8.08
CA ASN A 253 -3.23 -2.41 8.54
C ASN A 253 -4.20 -2.42 9.73
N THR A 254 -4.63 -3.60 10.18
CA THR A 254 -5.60 -3.75 11.29
C THR A 254 -5.12 -3.11 12.61
N ALA A 255 -3.83 -3.16 12.91
CA ALA A 255 -3.23 -2.50 14.07
C ALA A 255 -3.16 -0.96 13.94
N GLY A 256 -3.39 -0.42 12.74
CA GLY A 256 -3.31 1.01 12.45
C GLY A 256 -1.90 1.49 12.07
N ALA A 257 -0.95 0.58 11.83
CA ALA A 257 0.32 0.93 11.21
C ALA A 257 0.06 1.41 9.77
N VAL A 258 0.79 2.43 9.33
CA VAL A 258 0.65 3.02 7.99
C VAL A 258 1.93 2.81 7.19
N ALA A 259 1.79 2.43 5.93
CA ALA A 259 2.89 2.42 4.97
C ALA A 259 2.61 3.41 3.84
N GLY A 260 3.67 4.00 3.30
CA GLY A 260 3.55 5.06 2.31
C GLY A 260 4.90 5.53 1.79
N VAL A 261 4.97 6.77 1.32
CA VAL A 261 6.21 7.38 0.81
C VAL A 261 6.56 8.59 1.66
N ALA A 262 7.84 8.79 1.94
CA ALA A 262 8.39 10.02 2.48
C ALA A 262 9.46 10.57 1.55
N LEU A 263 9.34 11.85 1.19
CA LEU A 263 10.33 12.59 0.42
C LEU A 263 11.40 13.14 1.37
N GLY A 264 12.64 12.73 1.14
CA GLY A 264 13.85 13.35 1.70
C GLY A 264 14.64 14.12 0.63
N ILE A 265 15.67 14.85 1.04
CA ILE A 265 16.55 15.59 0.12
C ILE A 265 17.35 14.69 -0.84
N ALA A 266 17.43 13.39 -0.57
CA ALA A 266 18.15 12.40 -1.36
C ALA A 266 17.26 11.53 -2.27
N GLY A 267 15.92 11.66 -2.17
CA GLY A 267 14.97 10.90 -2.98
C GLY A 267 13.68 10.49 -2.25
N ASN A 268 12.86 9.68 -2.93
CA ASN A 268 11.58 9.18 -2.43
C ASN A 268 11.78 7.82 -1.77
N HIS A 269 11.65 7.71 -0.45
CA HIS A 269 11.75 6.41 0.22
C HIS A 269 10.37 5.88 0.61
N ALA A 270 10.21 4.56 0.57
CA ALA A 270 9.14 3.89 1.27
C ALA A 270 9.28 4.18 2.78
N ALA A 271 8.14 4.40 3.42
CA ALA A 271 8.07 4.87 4.80
C ALA A 271 7.06 4.06 5.58
N PHE A 272 7.38 3.79 6.84
CA PHE A 272 6.52 3.06 7.77
C PHE A 272 6.28 3.90 9.03
N TRP A 273 5.02 3.99 9.46
CA TRP A 273 4.63 4.62 10.71
C TRP A 273 3.89 3.59 11.56
N GLY A 274 4.52 3.16 12.66
CA GLY A 274 3.96 2.14 13.56
C GLY A 274 2.60 2.53 14.17
N PRO A 275 1.86 1.57 14.76
CA PRO A 275 0.56 1.81 15.38
C PRO A 275 0.57 2.99 16.35
N GLY A 276 -0.27 4.01 16.09
CA GLY A 276 -0.35 5.23 16.90
C GLY A 276 0.89 6.15 16.87
N SER A 277 2.00 5.73 16.28
CA SER A 277 3.20 6.55 16.11
C SER A 277 3.03 7.55 14.97
N ALA A 278 3.52 8.77 15.19
CA ALA A 278 3.75 9.77 14.14
C ALA A 278 5.22 9.79 13.66
N VAL A 279 6.11 9.09 14.35
CA VAL A 279 7.54 8.98 13.97
C VAL A 279 7.65 8.00 12.80
N VAL A 280 8.35 8.44 11.75
CA VAL A 280 8.66 7.63 10.58
C VAL A 280 9.82 6.68 10.86
N LEU A 281 9.72 5.48 10.32
CA LEU A 281 10.81 4.56 10.11
C LEU A 281 11.08 4.47 8.61
N ASP A 282 12.32 4.73 8.22
CA ASP A 282 12.77 4.58 6.85
C ASP A 282 12.79 3.08 6.46
N VAL A 283 12.12 2.73 5.38
CA VAL A 283 12.23 1.38 4.78
C VAL A 283 13.58 1.24 4.05
N GLY A 284 14.14 2.36 3.58
CA GLY A 284 15.38 2.44 2.82
C GLY A 284 15.23 2.02 1.36
N THR A 285 16.37 1.87 0.69
CA THR A 285 16.49 1.45 -0.71
C THR A 285 17.42 0.24 -0.81
N LEU A 286 17.62 -0.30 -2.01
CA LEU A 286 18.60 -1.37 -2.26
C LEU A 286 19.97 -0.81 -2.71
N GLY A 287 20.32 0.37 -2.19
CA GLY A 287 21.54 1.13 -2.54
C GLY A 287 21.35 2.18 -3.62
N GLY A 288 20.14 2.32 -4.19
CA GLY A 288 19.74 3.46 -5.02
C GLY A 288 19.13 4.61 -4.21
N THR A 289 18.41 5.51 -4.87
CA THR A 289 17.84 6.75 -4.28
C THR A 289 16.33 6.71 -4.04
N GLU A 290 15.63 5.69 -4.57
CA GLU A 290 14.18 5.60 -4.50
C GLU A 290 13.65 4.23 -4.08
N SER A 291 12.56 4.22 -3.32
CA SER A 291 11.72 3.06 -3.06
C SER A 291 10.25 3.47 -2.86
N GLN A 292 9.33 2.56 -3.19
CA GLN A 292 7.88 2.78 -3.07
C GLN A 292 7.19 1.49 -2.59
N PRO A 293 6.27 1.58 -1.61
CA PRO A 293 5.47 0.42 -1.22
C PRO A 293 4.31 0.19 -2.18
N ALA A 294 3.98 -1.08 -2.38
CA ALA A 294 2.79 -1.57 -3.08
C ALA A 294 1.85 -2.36 -2.16
N ALA A 295 2.35 -2.90 -1.04
CA ALA A 295 1.53 -3.62 -0.06
C ALA A 295 2.07 -3.49 1.37
N LEU A 296 1.16 -3.60 2.34
CA LEU A 296 1.39 -3.69 3.78
C LEU A 296 0.51 -4.82 4.33
N ASN A 297 1.04 -5.69 5.20
CA ASN A 297 0.26 -6.71 5.88
C ASN A 297 0.09 -6.45 7.39
N ASP A 298 -0.71 -7.28 8.05
CA ASP A 298 -1.01 -7.15 9.49
C ASP A 298 0.19 -7.48 10.40
N ALA A 299 1.21 -8.17 9.89
CA ALA A 299 2.49 -8.38 10.57
C ALA A 299 3.43 -7.15 10.49
N GLY A 300 3.01 -6.06 9.84
CA GLY A 300 3.81 -4.85 9.66
C GLY A 300 4.88 -4.96 8.58
N GLN A 301 4.84 -6.01 7.75
CA GLN A 301 5.75 -6.15 6.62
C GLN A 301 5.30 -5.28 5.46
N VAL A 302 6.26 -4.70 4.74
CA VAL A 302 6.03 -3.84 3.57
C VAL A 302 6.66 -4.47 2.35
N ALA A 303 5.92 -4.58 1.24
CA ALA A 303 6.46 -5.03 -0.05
C ALA A 303 6.27 -3.94 -1.10
N GLY A 304 7.16 -3.90 -2.10
CA GLY A 304 7.11 -2.91 -3.17
C GLY A 304 8.32 -2.98 -4.10
N GLN A 305 8.72 -1.85 -4.67
CA GLN A 305 9.92 -1.73 -5.51
C GLN A 305 10.93 -0.74 -4.94
N ALA A 306 12.21 -1.05 -5.08
CA ALA A 306 13.31 -0.19 -4.68
C ALA A 306 14.38 -0.18 -5.77
N THR A 307 15.03 0.97 -5.94
CA THR A 307 16.19 1.13 -6.81
C THR A 307 17.43 0.58 -6.14
N THR A 308 18.26 -0.09 -6.94
CA THR A 308 19.58 -0.60 -6.55
C THR A 308 20.68 0.39 -6.90
N ALA A 309 21.90 0.16 -6.40
CA ALA A 309 23.06 1.01 -6.66
C ALA A 309 23.47 1.12 -8.14
N ASP A 310 22.98 0.22 -9.02
CA ASP A 310 23.20 0.29 -10.47
C ASP A 310 22.04 0.96 -11.25
N GLY A 311 21.03 1.47 -10.53
CA GLY A 311 19.86 2.14 -11.08
C GLY A 311 18.69 1.22 -11.46
N ARG A 312 18.79 -0.11 -11.28
CA ARG A 312 17.69 -1.05 -11.58
C ARG A 312 16.66 -1.11 -10.47
N GLU A 313 15.38 -1.20 -10.87
CA GLU A 313 14.26 -1.47 -9.96
C GLU A 313 14.20 -2.96 -9.59
N ARG A 314 13.99 -3.22 -8.30
CA ARG A 314 13.91 -4.56 -7.73
C ARG A 314 12.78 -4.65 -6.71
N ALA A 315 12.05 -5.77 -6.77
CA ALA A 315 11.03 -6.10 -5.79
C ALA A 315 11.70 -6.30 -4.42
N PHE A 316 11.10 -5.71 -3.38
CA PHE A 316 11.59 -5.87 -2.01
C PHE A 316 10.50 -6.39 -1.06
N LEU A 317 10.94 -7.00 0.03
CA LEU A 317 10.18 -7.20 1.26
C LEU A 317 10.95 -6.55 2.41
N TRP A 318 10.26 -5.83 3.28
CA TRP A 318 10.84 -5.18 4.45
C TRP A 318 10.07 -5.58 5.71
N SER A 319 10.78 -5.70 6.82
CA SER A 319 10.21 -5.68 8.16
C SER A 319 11.19 -4.99 9.12
N GLU A 320 10.68 -4.45 10.23
CA GLU A 320 11.50 -3.82 11.27
C GLU A 320 12.59 -4.78 11.81
N ALA A 321 12.32 -6.09 11.83
CA ALA A 321 13.26 -7.10 12.31
C ALA A 321 14.33 -7.53 11.28
N SER A 322 14.06 -7.40 9.98
CA SER A 322 14.93 -7.87 8.90
C SER A 322 15.63 -6.75 8.12
N GLY A 323 15.13 -5.52 8.21
CA GLY A 323 15.40 -4.48 7.21
C GLY A 323 14.83 -4.84 5.84
N ILE A 324 15.32 -4.15 4.81
CA ILE A 324 14.94 -4.35 3.41
C ILE A 324 15.66 -5.55 2.78
N LEU A 325 14.91 -6.43 2.11
CA LEU A 325 15.38 -7.63 1.42
C LEU A 325 15.02 -7.54 -0.06
N ASP A 326 16.03 -7.66 -0.93
CA ASP A 326 15.85 -7.85 -2.38
C ASP A 326 15.27 -9.25 -2.66
N LEU A 327 14.15 -9.32 -3.39
CA LEU A 327 13.46 -10.58 -3.69
C LEU A 327 14.04 -11.33 -4.91
N GLY A 328 14.97 -10.72 -5.63
CA GLY A 328 15.56 -11.24 -6.86
C GLY A 328 14.81 -10.84 -8.13
N THR A 329 15.12 -11.54 -9.21
CA THR A 329 14.42 -11.50 -10.51
C THR A 329 14.29 -12.93 -11.05
N LEU A 330 13.68 -13.10 -12.22
CA LEU A 330 13.64 -14.40 -12.94
C LEU A 330 14.87 -14.60 -13.85
N GLY A 331 15.98 -13.93 -13.53
CA GLY A 331 17.24 -13.94 -14.30
C GLY A 331 17.40 -12.76 -15.26
N GLY A 332 16.38 -11.89 -15.39
CA GLY A 332 16.49 -10.60 -16.07
C GLY A 332 16.90 -9.45 -15.13
N PRO A 333 16.93 -8.19 -15.62
CA PRO A 333 17.46 -7.06 -14.86
C PRO A 333 16.54 -6.51 -13.76
N THR A 334 15.20 -6.52 -13.95
CA THR A 334 14.28 -5.84 -13.04
C THR A 334 13.21 -6.74 -12.42
N SER A 335 12.62 -6.25 -11.32
CA SER A 335 11.41 -6.81 -10.72
C SER A 335 10.64 -5.74 -9.92
N SER A 336 9.33 -5.92 -9.77
CA SER A 336 8.47 -5.10 -8.92
C SER A 336 7.39 -5.95 -8.25
N ALA A 337 7.14 -5.72 -6.96
CA ALA A 337 6.07 -6.35 -6.21
C ALA A 337 4.78 -5.52 -6.30
N ASN A 338 3.67 -6.18 -6.60
CA ASN A 338 2.36 -5.53 -6.79
C ASN A 338 1.39 -5.83 -5.63
N ALA A 339 1.48 -7.01 -5.01
CA ALA A 339 0.62 -7.40 -3.89
C ALA A 339 1.32 -8.39 -2.94
N MET A 340 0.81 -8.48 -1.71
CA MET A 340 1.30 -9.39 -0.68
C MET A 340 0.13 -9.88 0.18
N ASN A 341 0.16 -11.16 0.59
CA ASN A 341 -0.85 -11.70 1.50
C ASN A 341 -0.39 -11.71 2.98
N ALA A 342 -1.29 -12.10 3.88
CA ALA A 342 -1.04 -12.12 5.33
C ALA A 342 0.12 -13.05 5.76
N ALA A 343 0.50 -14.03 4.94
CA ALA A 343 1.63 -14.93 5.18
C ALA A 343 2.97 -14.40 4.64
N GLY A 344 3.01 -13.15 4.14
CA GLY A 344 4.23 -12.58 3.55
C GLY A 344 4.59 -13.16 2.18
N SER A 345 3.68 -13.89 1.53
CA SER A 345 3.85 -14.28 0.12
C SER A 345 3.64 -13.06 -0.77
N VAL A 346 4.61 -12.73 -1.61
CA VAL A 346 4.61 -11.53 -2.46
C VAL A 346 4.40 -11.94 -3.92
N VAL A 347 3.61 -11.19 -4.67
CA VAL A 347 3.42 -11.38 -6.12
C VAL A 347 3.66 -10.09 -6.88
N GLY A 348 4.05 -10.22 -8.14
CA GLY A 348 4.28 -9.07 -9.01
C GLY A 348 4.78 -9.46 -10.39
N THR A 349 5.69 -8.66 -10.94
CA THR A 349 6.32 -8.83 -12.26
C THR A 349 7.83 -8.87 -12.13
N ALA A 350 8.50 -9.76 -12.87
CA ALA A 350 9.95 -9.81 -12.96
C ALA A 350 10.41 -10.18 -14.37
N ASP A 351 11.53 -9.60 -14.78
CA ASP A 351 12.17 -9.95 -16.05
C ASP A 351 12.85 -11.32 -15.94
N ALA A 352 12.72 -12.10 -17.00
CA ALA A 352 13.36 -13.40 -17.17
C ALA A 352 14.62 -13.30 -18.06
N ALA A 353 15.49 -14.31 -17.96
CA ALA A 353 16.76 -14.36 -18.69
C ALA A 353 16.62 -14.40 -20.24
N ASP A 354 15.43 -14.72 -20.77
CA ASP A 354 15.11 -14.75 -22.22
C ASP A 354 14.53 -13.41 -22.74
N GLY A 355 14.49 -12.38 -21.90
CA GLY A 355 13.89 -11.08 -22.21
C GLY A 355 12.35 -11.14 -22.32
N SER A 356 11.71 -12.10 -21.66
CA SER A 356 10.28 -12.03 -21.31
C SER A 356 10.11 -11.38 -19.94
N THR A 357 8.89 -10.92 -19.63
CA THR A 357 8.53 -10.42 -18.29
C THR A 357 7.39 -11.29 -17.78
N ALA A 358 7.56 -11.93 -16.63
CA ALA A 358 6.58 -12.88 -16.11
C ALA A 358 6.05 -12.49 -14.73
N ALA A 359 4.80 -12.86 -14.48
CA ALA A 359 4.21 -12.87 -13.17
C ALA A 359 5.01 -13.80 -12.26
N PHE A 360 5.30 -13.37 -11.02
CA PHE A 360 5.99 -14.19 -10.04
C PHE A 360 5.20 -14.36 -8.74
N LEU A 361 5.52 -15.44 -8.02
CA LEU A 361 5.26 -15.60 -6.59
C LEU A 361 6.60 -15.76 -5.87
N TRP A 362 6.85 -14.92 -4.88
CA TRP A 362 7.94 -15.08 -3.93
C TRP A 362 7.38 -15.62 -2.61
N ARG A 363 7.97 -16.71 -2.13
CA ARG A 363 7.62 -17.37 -0.87
C ARG A 363 8.85 -18.13 -0.36
N ASP A 364 9.04 -18.18 0.95
CA ASP A 364 10.08 -18.96 1.64
C ASP A 364 11.51 -18.75 1.08
N GLY A 365 11.82 -17.50 0.70
CA GLY A 365 13.13 -17.13 0.16
C GLY A 365 13.32 -17.31 -1.35
N ALA A 366 12.33 -17.86 -2.08
CA ALA A 366 12.46 -18.19 -3.50
C ALA A 366 11.42 -17.46 -4.37
N MET A 367 11.87 -16.89 -5.50
CA MET A 367 11.00 -16.37 -6.56
C MET A 367 10.69 -17.47 -7.60
N ARG A 368 9.42 -17.69 -7.91
CA ARG A 368 8.94 -18.62 -8.94
C ARG A 368 8.09 -17.90 -9.98
N ALA A 369 8.38 -18.13 -11.26
CA ALA A 369 7.53 -17.68 -12.37
C ALA A 369 6.18 -18.43 -12.38
N LEU A 370 5.08 -17.73 -12.66
CA LEU A 370 3.73 -18.30 -12.74
C LEU A 370 3.36 -18.77 -14.15
N GLY A 371 4.14 -18.39 -15.16
CA GLY A 371 3.90 -18.69 -16.58
C GLY A 371 3.23 -17.55 -17.35
N THR A 372 2.76 -17.86 -18.56
CA THR A 372 1.96 -16.97 -19.43
C THR A 372 0.87 -17.80 -20.11
N LEU A 373 -0.05 -17.14 -20.84
CA LEU A 373 -1.08 -17.82 -21.65
C LEU A 373 -0.57 -18.11 -23.09
N GLY A 374 0.73 -18.37 -23.23
CA GLY A 374 1.41 -18.62 -24.51
C GLY A 374 2.05 -17.39 -25.16
N GLY A 375 1.85 -16.19 -24.59
CA GLY A 375 2.56 -14.97 -24.98
C GLY A 375 3.87 -14.75 -24.21
N ARG A 376 4.51 -13.59 -24.44
CA ARG A 376 5.80 -13.20 -23.80
C ARG A 376 5.68 -12.38 -22.51
N THR A 377 4.48 -12.07 -22.05
CA THR A 377 4.27 -11.21 -20.88
C THR A 377 3.19 -11.74 -19.93
N SER A 378 3.41 -11.59 -18.63
CA SER A 378 2.37 -11.71 -17.61
C SER A 378 2.70 -10.87 -16.37
N ALA A 379 1.67 -10.49 -15.62
CA ALA A 379 1.77 -9.70 -14.40
C ALA A 379 0.74 -10.17 -13.37
N ALA A 380 1.18 -10.49 -12.15
CA ALA A 380 0.29 -10.71 -11.02
C ALA A 380 -0.05 -9.37 -10.36
N SER A 381 -1.34 -9.14 -10.08
CA SER A 381 -1.87 -7.90 -9.50
C SER A 381 -2.44 -8.09 -8.10
N ALA A 382 -2.86 -9.31 -7.74
CA ALA A 382 -3.51 -9.61 -6.47
C ALA A 382 -3.20 -11.03 -6.00
N ILE A 383 -3.18 -11.23 -4.68
CA ILE A 383 -3.06 -12.54 -4.02
C ILE A 383 -3.89 -12.52 -2.73
N ASN A 384 -4.67 -13.58 -2.49
CA ASN A 384 -5.45 -13.73 -1.27
C ASN A 384 -4.74 -14.61 -0.20
N ALA A 385 -5.37 -14.83 0.96
CA ALA A 385 -4.81 -15.61 2.06
C ALA A 385 -4.54 -17.09 1.70
N SER A 386 -5.36 -17.71 0.82
CA SER A 386 -5.15 -19.10 0.39
C SER A 386 -4.11 -19.25 -0.73
N GLY A 387 -3.60 -18.15 -1.28
CA GLY A 387 -2.62 -18.16 -2.36
C GLY A 387 -3.23 -18.28 -3.76
N LEU A 388 -4.52 -17.97 -3.92
CA LEU A 388 -5.10 -17.69 -5.23
C LEU A 388 -4.54 -16.35 -5.72
N VAL A 389 -3.82 -16.39 -6.84
CA VAL A 389 -3.20 -15.23 -7.48
C VAL A 389 -4.03 -14.83 -8.69
N GLY A 390 -4.29 -13.53 -8.85
CA GLY A 390 -4.92 -12.96 -10.03
C GLY A 390 -3.96 -12.06 -10.79
N GLY A 391 -4.14 -11.97 -12.11
CA GLY A 391 -3.38 -11.03 -12.93
C GLY A 391 -3.86 -10.91 -14.37
N ASN A 392 -2.95 -10.48 -15.24
CA ASN A 392 -3.12 -10.53 -16.70
C ASN A 392 -1.92 -11.22 -17.36
N ALA A 393 -2.17 -11.93 -18.45
CA ALA A 393 -1.14 -12.60 -19.23
C ALA A 393 -1.43 -12.49 -20.72
N ALA A 394 -0.42 -12.24 -21.53
CA ALA A 394 -0.53 -12.26 -22.97
C ALA A 394 -0.79 -13.71 -23.44
N THR A 395 -1.79 -13.84 -24.30
CA THR A 395 -2.06 -15.04 -25.08
C THR A 395 -1.01 -15.22 -26.19
N ALA A 396 -1.03 -16.36 -26.89
CA ALA A 396 -0.17 -16.59 -28.06
C ALA A 396 -0.35 -15.56 -29.21
N THR A 397 -1.47 -14.83 -29.26
CA THR A 397 -1.71 -13.73 -30.21
C THR A 397 -1.25 -12.36 -29.70
N GLY A 398 -0.73 -12.29 -28.46
CA GLY A 398 -0.30 -11.06 -27.81
C GLY A 398 -1.39 -10.29 -27.06
N VAL A 399 -2.66 -10.72 -27.15
CA VAL A 399 -3.78 -10.06 -26.44
C VAL A 399 -3.72 -10.42 -24.96
N PRO A 400 -3.80 -9.44 -24.03
CA PRO A 400 -3.81 -9.71 -22.59
C PRO A 400 -5.17 -10.26 -22.16
N HIS A 401 -5.17 -11.43 -21.51
CA HIS A 401 -6.33 -12.03 -20.86
C HIS A 401 -6.13 -12.06 -19.34
N ALA A 402 -7.22 -11.97 -18.60
CA ALA A 402 -7.24 -12.17 -17.15
C ALA A 402 -6.89 -13.62 -16.83
N PHE A 403 -5.97 -13.84 -15.88
CA PHE A 403 -5.67 -15.18 -15.38
C PHE A 403 -5.94 -15.29 -13.89
N VAL A 404 -6.18 -16.52 -13.47
CA VAL A 404 -6.08 -16.97 -12.07
C VAL A 404 -5.04 -18.09 -11.98
N TRP A 405 -4.32 -18.13 -10.86
CA TRP A 405 -3.26 -19.11 -10.62
C TRP A 405 -3.36 -19.65 -9.20
N THR A 406 -3.15 -20.96 -9.05
CA THR A 406 -2.85 -21.61 -7.78
C THR A 406 -1.72 -22.60 -7.96
N GLU A 407 -1.07 -23.00 -6.86
CA GLU A 407 -0.04 -24.04 -6.87
C GLU A 407 -0.57 -25.41 -7.34
N ALA A 408 -1.86 -25.68 -7.16
CA ALA A 408 -2.51 -26.93 -7.57
C ALA A 408 -2.95 -26.94 -9.04
N THR A 409 -3.27 -25.78 -9.63
CA THR A 409 -3.84 -25.66 -10.99
C THR A 409 -2.88 -25.09 -12.02
N GLY A 410 -1.82 -24.40 -11.60
CA GLY A 410 -1.06 -23.52 -12.49
C GLY A 410 -1.88 -22.31 -12.96
N MET A 411 -1.41 -21.63 -14.00
CA MET A 411 -2.08 -20.49 -14.63
C MET A 411 -3.25 -20.98 -15.49
N VAL A 412 -4.41 -20.35 -15.30
CA VAL A 412 -5.64 -20.66 -16.05
C VAL A 412 -6.21 -19.35 -16.59
N ASP A 413 -6.57 -19.34 -17.88
CA ASP A 413 -7.32 -18.24 -18.49
C ASP A 413 -8.71 -18.18 -17.85
N LEU A 414 -9.06 -17.01 -17.30
CA LEU A 414 -10.32 -16.82 -16.59
C LEU A 414 -11.51 -16.84 -17.56
N ASN A 415 -11.31 -16.51 -18.84
CA ASN A 415 -12.36 -16.54 -19.87
C ASN A 415 -12.84 -17.98 -20.14
N ASP A 416 -11.94 -18.96 -20.07
CA ASP A 416 -12.25 -20.39 -20.23
C ASP A 416 -12.92 -21.02 -18.99
N ARG A 417 -13.14 -20.22 -17.93
CA ARG A 417 -13.67 -20.66 -16.63
C ARG A 417 -14.95 -19.96 -16.19
N LEU A 418 -15.56 -19.18 -17.08
CA LEU A 418 -16.85 -18.53 -16.81
C LEU A 418 -18.02 -19.49 -17.05
N THR A 419 -18.95 -19.55 -16.10
CA THR A 419 -20.27 -20.16 -16.29
C THR A 419 -21.28 -19.08 -16.67
N GLY A 420 -21.71 -19.10 -17.93
CA GLY A 420 -22.66 -18.12 -18.48
C GLY A 420 -21.99 -17.10 -19.40
N THR A 421 -22.71 -16.03 -19.73
CA THR A 421 -22.25 -15.00 -20.67
C THR A 421 -21.39 -13.96 -19.94
N SER A 422 -20.18 -13.71 -20.45
CA SER A 422 -19.34 -12.59 -20.02
C SER A 422 -19.80 -11.27 -20.68
N PRO A 423 -19.71 -10.11 -20.00
CA PRO A 423 -19.94 -8.80 -20.64
C PRO A 423 -18.86 -8.41 -21.66
N GLY A 424 -17.76 -9.15 -21.74
CA GLY A 424 -16.63 -8.94 -22.66
C GLY A 424 -15.52 -9.97 -22.44
N VAL A 425 -14.39 -9.84 -23.14
CA VAL A 425 -13.17 -10.60 -22.85
C VAL A 425 -12.54 -10.02 -21.60
N LEU A 426 -12.37 -10.83 -20.55
CA LEU A 426 -11.66 -10.41 -19.34
C LEU A 426 -10.18 -10.23 -19.65
N GLN A 427 -9.65 -9.01 -19.47
CA GLN A 427 -8.28 -8.64 -19.83
C GLN A 427 -7.33 -8.59 -18.62
N SER A 428 -7.84 -8.30 -17.43
CA SER A 428 -7.04 -8.31 -16.19
C SER A 428 -7.87 -8.60 -14.95
N VAL A 429 -7.26 -9.30 -13.98
CA VAL A 429 -7.74 -9.29 -12.58
C VAL A 429 -7.18 -8.05 -11.87
N LEU A 430 -7.99 -7.49 -10.98
CA LEU A 430 -7.73 -6.25 -10.24
C LEU A 430 -7.66 -6.50 -8.73
N ALA A 431 -8.46 -7.44 -8.21
CA ALA A 431 -8.45 -7.88 -6.82
C ALA A 431 -8.96 -9.33 -6.71
N VAL A 432 -8.51 -10.03 -5.66
CA VAL A 432 -8.98 -11.37 -5.29
C VAL A 432 -9.26 -11.36 -3.79
N SER A 433 -10.45 -11.78 -3.38
CA SER A 433 -10.84 -11.89 -1.97
C SER A 433 -10.62 -13.29 -1.40
N ASP A 434 -10.67 -13.42 -0.08
CA ASP A 434 -10.41 -14.69 0.62
C ASP A 434 -11.51 -15.76 0.39
N ASP A 435 -12.72 -15.35 -0.01
CA ASP A 435 -13.79 -16.24 -0.48
C ASP A 435 -13.58 -16.77 -1.93
N GLY A 436 -12.52 -16.30 -2.61
CA GLY A 436 -12.20 -16.65 -4.00
C GLY A 436 -12.92 -15.80 -5.04
N SER A 437 -13.70 -14.78 -4.65
CA SER A 437 -14.27 -13.81 -5.58
C SER A 437 -13.17 -12.98 -6.25
N VAL A 438 -13.40 -12.63 -7.52
CA VAL A 438 -12.42 -11.98 -8.39
C VAL A 438 -13.03 -10.73 -9.00
N LEU A 439 -12.41 -9.59 -8.74
CA LEU A 439 -12.70 -8.34 -9.44
C LEU A 439 -11.83 -8.27 -10.69
N ALA A 440 -12.43 -8.21 -11.87
CA ALA A 440 -11.77 -8.18 -13.16
C ALA A 440 -12.21 -6.97 -14.00
N MET A 441 -11.41 -6.64 -15.02
CA MET A 441 -11.74 -5.67 -16.06
C MET A 441 -11.89 -6.39 -17.40
N ALA A 442 -13.03 -6.19 -18.06
CA ALA A 442 -13.27 -6.66 -19.41
C ALA A 442 -12.75 -5.66 -20.46
N ASP A 443 -12.67 -6.11 -21.71
CA ASP A 443 -12.47 -5.24 -22.86
C ASP A 443 -13.56 -4.17 -22.96
N GLY A 444 -13.19 -3.03 -23.54
CA GLY A 444 -13.99 -1.82 -23.42
C GLY A 444 -14.15 -1.32 -21.97
N GLY A 445 -13.35 -1.82 -21.02
CA GLY A 445 -13.16 -1.31 -19.65
C GLY A 445 -14.29 -1.57 -18.64
N THR A 446 -15.21 -2.50 -18.94
CA THR A 446 -16.30 -2.85 -18.01
C THR A 446 -15.73 -3.51 -16.74
N LEU A 447 -16.12 -3.01 -15.57
CA LEU A 447 -15.76 -3.61 -14.29
C LEU A 447 -16.65 -4.83 -14.04
N VAL A 448 -16.07 -5.97 -13.66
CA VAL A 448 -16.78 -7.26 -13.49
C VAL A 448 -16.42 -7.88 -12.15
N LEU A 449 -17.40 -8.27 -11.35
CA LEU A 449 -17.20 -9.08 -10.15
C LEU A 449 -17.68 -10.50 -10.40
N LEU A 450 -16.79 -11.45 -10.14
CA LEU A 450 -16.97 -12.88 -10.32
C LEU A 450 -16.99 -13.56 -8.95
N ARG A 451 -17.90 -14.52 -8.74
CA ARG A 451 -17.86 -15.43 -7.59
C ARG A 451 -17.54 -16.85 -8.03
N PRO A 452 -16.76 -17.64 -7.27
CA PRO A 452 -16.61 -19.06 -7.53
C PRO A 452 -17.99 -19.73 -7.55
N THR A 453 -18.24 -20.56 -8.55
CA THR A 453 -19.32 -21.53 -8.45
C THR A 453 -18.94 -22.54 -7.37
N ALA A 454 -19.83 -22.76 -6.39
CA ALA A 454 -19.67 -23.89 -5.48
C ALA A 454 -19.48 -25.17 -6.32
N SER A 455 -18.56 -26.04 -5.90
CA SER A 455 -18.43 -27.36 -6.53
C SER A 455 -19.76 -28.11 -6.38
N PRO A 456 -20.30 -28.69 -7.47
CA PRO A 456 -21.57 -29.41 -7.44
C PRO A 456 -21.51 -30.71 -6.62
#